data_AF-A0A2M7X706-F1
#
_entry.id   AF-A0A2M7X706-F1
#
_cell.length_a   1.000
_cell.length_b   1.000
_cell.length_c   1.000
_cell.angle_alpha   90.00
_cell.angle_beta   90.00
_cell.angle_gamma   90.00
#
_symmetry.space_group_name_H-M   'P 1'
#
loop_
_entity.id
_entity.type
_entity.pdbx_description
1 polymer ?
#
loop_
_entity_poly.entity_id
_entity_poly.type
_entity_poly.pdbx_seq_one_letter_code
_entity_poly.pdbx_strand_id
1 'polypeptide(L)'
;MRTNTNIKTLPPRGKRTYESRTRRPSFARSIKPAVKIETRGVNLDSELTVKFAALGGLEEVGRNMMFFEYGDEIIIIDAGLQFPEETTPGIDFIIPNTSYFENKKKNIRALIITHGHLDHIGAVPYIMDKIGNPPIYTTMLNKEMLNRRQEEFQNAPKLNFEIVKNGETRQLSENFKVEFFSTAHTIPDSIGVILDTPVGKMVHPGDFRIDYDIEGNPQNMDTWEK
;
A
#
# COMPACT_ATOMS: atom_id res chain seq x y z
N MET A 1 -25.13 64.67 -4.00
CA MET A 1 -25.18 63.41 -3.23
C MET A 1 -26.63 62.96 -3.10
N ARG A 2 -27.06 61.97 -3.87
CA ARG A 2 -28.21 61.08 -3.60
C ARG A 2 -28.32 60.06 -4.74
N THR A 3 -28.59 58.85 -4.32
CA THR A 3 -28.58 57.56 -5.01
C THR A 3 -29.71 57.42 -6.03
N ASN A 4 -29.41 56.83 -7.20
CA ASN A 4 -30.43 56.35 -8.14
C ASN A 4 -30.41 54.81 -8.18
N THR A 5 -31.33 54.22 -7.43
CA THR A 5 -31.83 52.85 -7.59
C THR A 5 -32.65 52.77 -8.88
N ASN A 6 -32.25 51.91 -9.82
CA ASN A 6 -33.07 51.51 -10.96
C ASN A 6 -33.35 50.02 -10.90
N ILE A 7 -34.53 49.69 -10.37
CA ILE A 7 -35.14 48.37 -10.41
C ILE A 7 -35.66 48.16 -11.83
N LYS A 8 -35.01 47.30 -12.62
CA LYS A 8 -35.53 46.84 -13.91
C LYS A 8 -36.40 45.60 -13.68
N THR A 9 -37.66 45.72 -14.03
CA THR A 9 -38.67 44.65 -14.06
C THR A 9 -38.35 43.63 -15.16
N LEU A 10 -38.51 42.33 -14.85
CA LEU A 10 -38.29 41.22 -15.77
C LEU A 10 -39.47 41.05 -16.74
N PRO A 11 -39.24 40.78 -18.04
CA PRO A 11 -40.30 40.37 -18.96
C PRO A 11 -40.70 38.89 -18.76
N PRO A 12 -41.94 38.50 -19.12
CA PRO A 12 -42.51 37.20 -18.78
C PRO A 12 -41.86 36.01 -19.52
N ARG A 13 -41.83 34.86 -18.83
CA ARG A 13 -41.32 33.56 -19.31
C ARG A 13 -42.01 33.12 -20.61
N GLY A 14 -41.27 33.16 -21.71
CA GLY A 14 -41.62 32.43 -22.93
C GLY A 14 -41.39 30.92 -22.74
N LYS A 15 -42.42 30.11 -23.04
CA LYS A 15 -42.35 28.64 -23.05
C LYS A 15 -41.33 28.20 -24.11
N ARG A 16 -40.18 27.66 -23.69
CA ARG A 16 -39.28 26.93 -24.60
C ARG A 16 -39.64 25.45 -24.58
N THR A 17 -40.09 24.99 -25.74
CA THR A 17 -40.32 23.60 -26.12
C THR A 17 -39.01 22.83 -26.11
N TYR A 18 -39.02 21.62 -25.57
CA TYR A 18 -37.92 20.67 -25.65
C TYR A 18 -37.81 20.16 -27.09
N GLU A 19 -36.84 20.67 -27.86
CA GLU A 19 -36.43 20.04 -29.11
C GLU A 19 -35.52 18.85 -28.78
N SER A 20 -35.95 17.67 -29.23
CA SER A 20 -35.19 16.42 -29.17
C SER A 20 -33.91 16.58 -29.98
N ARG A 21 -32.77 16.81 -29.31
CA ARG A 21 -31.47 16.78 -29.96
C ARG A 21 -31.17 15.36 -30.46
N THR A 22 -31.02 15.29 -31.77
CA THR A 22 -30.64 14.13 -32.57
C THR A 22 -29.36 13.46 -32.05
N ARG A 23 -29.37 12.12 -32.06
CA ARG A 23 -28.27 11.25 -31.63
C ARG A 23 -26.99 11.62 -32.39
N ARG A 24 -25.93 11.96 -31.65
CA ARG A 24 -24.58 12.06 -32.21
C ARG A 24 -24.12 10.66 -32.67
N PRO A 25 -23.47 10.51 -33.84
CA PRO A 25 -22.96 9.22 -34.27
C PRO A 25 -21.84 8.78 -33.32
N SER A 26 -21.96 7.55 -32.79
CA SER A 26 -20.95 6.93 -31.96
C SER A 26 -19.70 6.63 -32.80
N PHE A 27 -18.62 7.37 -32.56
CA PHE A 27 -17.29 6.94 -33.00
C PHE A 27 -16.88 5.73 -32.15
N ALA A 28 -17.17 4.53 -32.64
CA ALA A 28 -16.61 3.30 -32.10
C ALA A 28 -15.10 3.28 -32.41
N ARG A 29 -14.28 3.75 -31.47
CA ARG A 29 -12.84 3.53 -31.52
C ARG A 29 -12.63 2.03 -31.33
N SER A 30 -12.10 1.33 -32.34
CA SER A 30 -11.79 -0.09 -32.23
C SER A 30 -10.75 -0.26 -31.11
N ILE A 31 -11.20 -0.71 -29.95
CA ILE A 31 -10.31 -1.18 -28.89
C ILE A 31 -9.70 -2.45 -29.46
N LYS A 32 -8.41 -2.41 -29.81
CA LYS A 32 -7.66 -3.62 -30.12
C LYS A 32 -7.84 -4.58 -28.94
N PRO A 33 -8.14 -5.87 -29.17
CA PRO A 33 -8.36 -6.79 -28.07
C PRO A 33 -7.13 -6.77 -27.16
N ALA A 34 -7.39 -6.77 -25.84
CA ALA A 34 -6.36 -6.90 -24.83
C ALA A 34 -5.45 -8.09 -25.22
N VAL A 35 -4.15 -7.87 -25.18
CA VAL A 35 -3.17 -8.93 -25.37
C VAL A 35 -3.51 -10.01 -24.35
N LYS A 36 -3.90 -11.19 -24.84
CA LYS A 36 -4.03 -12.39 -24.00
C LYS A 36 -2.63 -12.67 -23.48
N ILE A 37 -2.37 -12.29 -22.23
CA ILE A 37 -1.21 -12.79 -21.51
C ILE A 37 -1.54 -14.26 -21.28
N GLU A 38 -0.99 -15.14 -22.13
CA GLU A 38 -0.91 -16.55 -21.79
C GLU A 38 0.01 -16.65 -20.59
N THR A 39 -0.57 -16.69 -19.40
CA THR A 39 0.13 -17.20 -18.22
C THR A 39 0.52 -18.61 -18.58
N ARG A 40 1.78 -18.83 -18.96
CA ARG A 40 2.37 -20.17 -18.97
C ARG A 40 2.02 -20.75 -17.60
N GLY A 41 1.12 -21.74 -17.59
CA GLY A 41 0.75 -22.44 -16.37
C GLY A 41 2.02 -23.06 -15.83
N VAL A 42 2.63 -22.39 -14.86
CA VAL A 42 3.57 -23.05 -13.96
C VAL A 42 2.70 -24.09 -13.27
N ASN A 43 2.99 -25.36 -13.53
CA ASN A 43 2.34 -26.44 -12.84
C ASN A 43 2.80 -26.34 -11.37
N LEU A 44 1.96 -25.73 -10.53
CA LEU A 44 2.23 -25.48 -9.11
C LEU A 44 2.01 -26.75 -8.26
N ASP A 45 1.75 -27.90 -8.89
CA ASP A 45 1.45 -29.16 -8.19
C ASP A 45 2.70 -29.90 -7.68
N SER A 46 3.86 -29.25 -7.61
CA SER A 46 5.03 -29.78 -6.92
C SER A 46 5.27 -28.98 -5.65
N GLU A 47 5.30 -29.69 -4.53
CA GLU A 47 6.14 -29.44 -3.35
C GLU A 47 6.43 -27.98 -2.97
N LEU A 48 6.00 -27.60 -1.76
CA LEU A 48 6.44 -26.40 -1.04
C LEU A 48 6.64 -25.18 -1.96
N THR A 49 5.58 -24.53 -2.45
CA THR A 49 5.74 -23.28 -3.23
C THR A 49 5.34 -22.07 -2.41
N VAL A 50 6.25 -21.09 -2.29
CA VAL A 50 5.94 -19.75 -1.77
C VAL A 50 5.67 -18.82 -2.94
N LYS A 51 4.49 -18.21 -2.96
CA LYS A 51 4.13 -17.16 -3.93
C LYS A 51 4.57 -15.81 -3.39
N PHE A 52 5.09 -14.97 -4.26
CA PHE A 52 5.39 -13.58 -3.98
C PHE A 52 4.75 -12.70 -5.05
N ALA A 53 4.15 -11.59 -4.64
CA ALA A 53 3.74 -10.54 -5.56
C ALA A 53 3.72 -9.17 -4.88
N ALA A 54 3.99 -8.14 -5.67
CA ALA A 54 3.76 -6.75 -5.28
C ALA A 54 2.41 -6.28 -5.84
N LEU A 55 1.59 -5.67 -4.98
CA LEU A 55 0.33 -5.00 -5.35
C LEU A 55 0.53 -3.49 -5.61
N GLY A 56 1.73 -2.98 -5.34
CA GLY A 56 2.22 -1.66 -5.68
C GLY A 56 3.69 -1.49 -5.25
N GLY A 57 4.34 -0.42 -5.73
CA GLY A 57 5.75 -0.10 -5.45
C GLY A 57 6.77 -0.64 -6.46
N LEU A 58 6.34 -1.34 -7.51
CA LEU A 58 7.22 -1.78 -8.61
C LEU A 58 7.04 -0.88 -9.84
N GLU A 59 8.16 -0.38 -10.38
CA GLU A 59 8.18 0.59 -11.50
C GLU A 59 7.40 1.89 -11.21
N GLU A 60 7.21 2.23 -9.93
CA GLU A 60 6.53 3.43 -9.47
C GLU A 60 7.13 3.94 -8.15
N VAL A 61 6.83 5.18 -7.78
CA VAL A 61 7.23 5.74 -6.48
C VAL A 61 6.04 5.73 -5.52
N GLY A 62 6.14 4.85 -4.54
CA GLY A 62 5.18 4.66 -3.47
C GLY A 62 4.12 3.60 -3.74
N ARG A 63 3.04 3.63 -2.95
CA ARG A 63 2.03 2.55 -2.94
C ARG A 63 2.65 1.19 -2.60
N ASN A 64 3.71 1.17 -1.80
CA ASN A 64 4.42 -0.07 -1.46
C ASN A 64 3.49 -1.04 -0.73
N MET A 65 3.29 -2.21 -1.32
CA MET A 65 2.56 -3.32 -0.71
C MET A 65 2.99 -4.60 -1.40
N MET A 66 3.60 -5.51 -0.64
CA MET A 66 4.03 -6.81 -1.12
C MET A 66 3.45 -7.90 -0.24
N PHE A 67 3.33 -9.12 -0.76
CA PHE A 67 2.93 -10.26 0.06
C PHE A 67 3.66 -11.54 -0.30
N PHE A 68 3.73 -12.41 0.69
CA PHE A 68 4.16 -13.80 0.58
C PHE A 68 2.99 -14.71 0.94
N GLU A 69 2.71 -15.73 0.13
CA GLU A 69 1.65 -16.70 0.35
C GLU A 69 2.20 -18.12 0.29
N TYR A 70 1.91 -18.91 1.32
CA TYR A 70 2.22 -20.33 1.40
C TYR A 70 1.02 -21.08 1.99
N GLY A 71 0.45 -22.02 1.24
CA GLY A 71 -0.79 -22.69 1.63
C GLY A 71 -1.91 -21.68 1.93
N ASP A 72 -2.48 -21.75 3.14
CA ASP A 72 -3.52 -20.85 3.65
C ASP A 72 -2.96 -19.73 4.57
N GLU A 73 -1.71 -19.34 4.37
CA GLU A 73 -1.04 -18.31 5.16
C GLU A 73 -0.47 -17.22 4.26
N ILE A 74 -0.78 -15.97 4.60
CA ILE A 74 -0.36 -14.77 3.87
C ILE A 74 0.30 -13.81 4.85
N ILE A 75 1.49 -13.34 4.49
CA ILE A 75 2.21 -12.26 5.16
C ILE A 75 2.26 -11.06 4.21
N ILE A 76 1.80 -9.89 4.68
CA ILE A 76 1.86 -8.64 3.92
C ILE A 76 3.01 -7.80 4.48
N ILE A 77 3.77 -7.16 3.60
CA ILE A 77 4.78 -6.17 3.94
C ILE A 77 4.36 -4.84 3.33
N ASP A 78 4.21 -3.85 4.22
CA ASP A 78 3.80 -2.48 3.95
C ASP A 78 2.41 -2.32 3.30
N ALA A 79 1.87 -1.12 3.44
CA ALA A 79 0.57 -0.70 2.96
C ALA A 79 0.60 0.82 2.71
N GLY A 80 1.34 1.21 1.68
CA GLY A 80 1.60 2.59 1.30
C GLY A 80 0.55 3.25 0.42
N LEU A 81 0.60 4.57 0.33
CA LEU A 81 -0.07 5.34 -0.72
C LEU A 81 0.93 5.90 -1.75
N GLN A 82 0.45 6.30 -2.91
CA GLN A 82 1.21 7.07 -3.89
C GLN A 82 0.57 8.45 -4.03
N PHE A 83 1.40 9.49 -4.10
CA PHE A 83 0.95 10.83 -4.39
C PHE A 83 0.63 10.99 -5.89
N PRO A 84 -0.35 11.82 -6.25
CA PRO A 84 -0.77 12.01 -7.63
C PRO A 84 0.35 12.59 -8.49
N GLU A 85 0.38 12.16 -9.75
CA GLU A 85 1.25 12.70 -10.79
C GLU A 85 0.49 13.67 -11.70
N GLU A 86 1.20 14.37 -12.59
CA GLU A 86 0.60 15.30 -13.56
C GLU A 86 -0.48 14.66 -14.44
N THR A 87 -0.38 13.34 -14.67
CA THR A 87 -1.35 12.55 -15.44
C THR A 87 -2.64 12.24 -14.69
N THR A 88 -2.71 12.54 -13.39
CA THR A 88 -3.86 12.24 -12.51
C THR A 88 -4.43 13.50 -11.85
N PRO A 89 -4.92 14.49 -12.63
CA PRO A 89 -5.43 15.73 -12.07
C PRO A 89 -6.70 15.49 -11.23
N GLY A 90 -6.72 16.06 -10.02
CA GLY A 90 -7.88 16.02 -9.11
C GLY A 90 -7.97 14.77 -8.22
N ILE A 91 -6.96 13.89 -8.24
CA ILE A 91 -6.81 12.77 -7.31
C ILE A 91 -5.94 13.22 -6.14
N ASP A 92 -6.32 12.93 -4.90
CA ASP A 92 -5.53 13.29 -3.70
C ASP A 92 -4.39 12.29 -3.42
N PHE A 93 -4.64 11.00 -3.63
CA PHE A 93 -3.68 9.90 -3.48
C PHE A 93 -4.22 8.61 -4.14
N ILE A 94 -3.32 7.66 -4.39
CA ILE A 94 -3.61 6.35 -5.00
C ILE A 94 -3.20 5.26 -4.00
N ILE A 95 -4.02 4.22 -3.83
CA ILE A 95 -3.77 3.11 -2.89
C ILE A 95 -3.72 1.75 -3.61
N PRO A 96 -3.11 0.70 -3.02
CA PRO A 96 -3.02 -0.62 -3.63
C PRO A 96 -4.39 -1.26 -3.81
N ASN A 97 -4.54 -2.06 -4.87
CA ASN A 97 -5.75 -2.86 -5.08
C ASN A 97 -5.68 -4.16 -4.27
N THR A 98 -6.46 -4.23 -3.19
CA THR A 98 -6.50 -5.38 -2.26
C THR A 98 -7.52 -6.46 -2.62
N SER A 99 -8.10 -6.44 -3.82
CA SER A 99 -9.11 -7.42 -4.27
C SER A 99 -8.64 -8.87 -4.17
N TYR A 100 -7.34 -9.13 -4.32
CA TYR A 100 -6.74 -10.45 -4.13
C TYR A 100 -7.05 -11.06 -2.75
N PHE A 101 -7.19 -10.23 -1.72
CA PHE A 101 -7.39 -10.64 -0.33
C PHE A 101 -8.86 -10.80 0.07
N GLU A 102 -9.83 -10.38 -0.74
CA GLU A 102 -11.25 -10.30 -0.33
C GLU A 102 -11.81 -11.64 0.14
N ASN A 103 -11.42 -12.74 -0.52
CA ASN A 103 -11.82 -14.11 -0.17
C ASN A 103 -10.78 -14.84 0.70
N LYS A 104 -9.69 -14.18 1.08
CA LYS A 104 -8.55 -14.75 1.82
C LYS A 104 -8.21 -13.99 3.10
N LYS A 105 -9.09 -13.10 3.58
CA LYS A 105 -8.82 -12.26 4.76
C LYS A 105 -8.36 -13.06 5.98
N LYS A 106 -8.96 -14.24 6.21
CA LYS A 106 -8.62 -15.14 7.33
C LYS A 106 -7.25 -15.80 7.19
N ASN A 107 -6.71 -15.83 5.98
CA ASN A 107 -5.41 -16.42 5.68
C ASN A 107 -4.29 -15.41 5.98
N ILE A 108 -4.60 -14.12 6.13
CA ILE A 108 -3.61 -13.08 6.43
C ILE A 108 -3.24 -13.17 7.90
N ARG A 109 -1.99 -13.53 8.16
CA ARG A 109 -1.47 -13.78 9.51
C ARG A 109 -0.77 -12.56 10.10
N ALA A 110 -0.18 -11.72 9.25
CA ALA A 110 0.51 -10.51 9.68
C ALA A 110 0.50 -9.44 8.58
N LEU A 111 0.47 -8.18 9.02
CA LEU A 111 0.94 -7.03 8.26
C LEU A 111 2.22 -6.53 8.93
N ILE A 112 3.33 -6.51 8.20
CA ILE A 112 4.61 -5.99 8.68
C ILE A 112 4.78 -4.58 8.14
N ILE A 113 5.17 -3.64 8.99
CA ILE A 113 5.47 -2.26 8.57
C ILE A 113 6.96 -1.98 8.79
N THR A 114 7.66 -1.69 7.70
CA THR A 114 9.12 -1.47 7.68
C THR A 114 9.51 -0.14 8.30
N HIS A 115 8.86 0.95 7.87
CA HIS A 115 9.12 2.30 8.36
C HIS A 115 7.92 3.23 8.16
N GLY A 116 7.96 4.40 8.80
CA GLY A 116 6.81 5.28 8.95
C GLY A 116 6.50 6.25 7.79
N HIS A 117 7.12 6.12 6.63
CA HIS A 117 6.76 7.00 5.51
C HIS A 117 5.38 6.67 4.93
N LEU A 118 4.70 7.69 4.39
CA LEU A 118 3.33 7.56 3.87
C LEU A 118 3.23 6.59 2.69
N ASP A 119 4.29 6.44 1.93
CA ASP A 119 4.39 5.47 0.86
C ASP A 119 4.62 4.03 1.33
N HIS A 120 4.68 3.80 2.65
CA HIS A 120 4.70 2.48 3.30
C HIS A 120 3.53 2.27 4.29
N ILE A 121 3.00 3.34 4.91
CA ILE A 121 1.90 3.23 5.90
C ILE A 121 0.59 3.91 5.47
N GLY A 122 0.62 4.72 4.42
CA GLY A 122 -0.44 5.68 4.13
C GLY A 122 -1.76 5.07 3.68
N ALA A 123 -1.76 3.84 3.15
CA ALA A 123 -2.98 3.14 2.76
C ALA A 123 -3.61 2.34 3.92
N VAL A 124 -2.91 2.15 5.05
CA VAL A 124 -3.41 1.37 6.20
C VAL A 124 -4.85 1.74 6.57
N PRO A 125 -5.20 3.02 6.86
CA PRO A 125 -6.56 3.40 7.25
C PRO A 125 -7.66 2.98 6.26
N TYR A 126 -7.32 2.87 4.98
CA TYR A 126 -8.27 2.64 3.88
C TYR A 126 -8.50 1.15 3.59
N ILE A 127 -7.57 0.29 4.01
CA ILE A 127 -7.57 -1.12 3.59
C ILE A 127 -7.73 -2.11 4.73
N MET A 128 -7.60 -1.71 6.00
CA MET A 128 -7.64 -2.67 7.11
C MET A 128 -8.89 -3.56 7.11
N ASP A 129 -10.07 -3.00 6.87
CA ASP A 129 -11.32 -3.78 6.76
C ASP A 129 -11.32 -4.74 5.55
N LYS A 130 -10.65 -4.33 4.47
CA LYS A 130 -10.54 -5.13 3.24
C LYS A 130 -9.60 -6.31 3.43
N ILE A 131 -8.60 -6.20 4.29
CA ILE A 131 -7.65 -7.27 4.59
C ILE A 131 -7.96 -8.02 5.89
N GLY A 132 -9.06 -7.68 6.60
CA GLY A 132 -9.50 -8.40 7.79
C GLY A 132 -8.82 -7.98 9.10
N ASN A 133 -8.13 -6.84 9.11
CA ASN A 133 -7.44 -6.27 10.27
C ASN A 133 -6.46 -7.24 10.97
N PRO A 134 -5.45 -7.79 10.26
CA PRO A 134 -4.48 -8.69 10.85
C PRO A 134 -3.60 -7.98 11.90
N PRO A 135 -2.92 -8.72 12.79
CA PRO A 135 -1.89 -8.15 13.66
C PRO A 135 -0.82 -7.41 12.85
N ILE A 136 -0.51 -6.18 13.28
CA ILE A 136 0.50 -5.32 12.67
C ILE A 136 1.80 -5.44 13.48
N TYR A 137 2.84 -6.00 12.85
CA TYR A 137 4.18 -6.09 13.43
C TYR A 137 4.99 -4.87 13.02
N THR A 138 5.39 -4.05 13.99
CA THR A 138 6.13 -2.81 13.69
C THR A 138 6.88 -2.25 14.90
N THR A 139 7.71 -1.24 14.67
CA THR A 139 8.45 -0.53 15.72
C THR A 139 7.56 0.47 16.45
N MET A 140 8.04 0.95 17.61
CA MET A 140 7.27 1.86 18.45
C MET A 140 6.94 3.18 17.74
N LEU A 141 7.91 3.77 17.03
CA LEU A 141 7.67 5.02 16.28
C LEU A 141 6.59 4.84 15.20
N ASN A 142 6.71 3.77 14.41
CA ASN A 142 5.77 3.48 13.33
C ASN A 142 4.34 3.26 13.85
N LYS A 143 4.18 2.57 14.99
CA LYS A 143 2.89 2.44 15.67
C LYS A 143 2.28 3.80 16.00
N GLU A 144 3.05 4.72 16.58
CA GLU A 144 2.52 6.03 16.97
C GLU A 144 2.19 6.90 15.75
N MET A 145 2.96 6.79 14.67
CA MET A 145 2.62 7.44 13.39
C MET A 145 1.31 6.90 12.81
N LEU A 146 1.11 5.58 12.85
CA LEU A 146 -0.15 4.95 12.44
C LEU A 146 -1.33 5.34 13.32
N ASN A 147 -1.15 5.39 14.65
CA ASN A 147 -2.17 5.89 15.57
C ASN A 147 -2.57 7.32 15.24
N ARG A 148 -1.57 8.20 15.04
CA ARG A 148 -1.81 9.59 14.68
C ARG A 148 -2.58 9.72 13.36
N ARG A 149 -2.25 8.87 12.38
CA ARG A 149 -2.98 8.77 11.11
C ARG A 149 -4.43 8.33 11.33
N GLN A 150 -4.66 7.33 12.19
CA GLN A 150 -6.00 6.79 12.48
C GLN A 150 -6.94 7.79 13.15
N GLU A 151 -6.44 8.82 13.82
CA GLU A 151 -7.29 9.88 14.39
C GLU A 151 -8.15 10.60 13.33
N GLU A 152 -7.69 10.63 12.08
CA GLU A 152 -8.43 11.19 10.94
C GLU A 152 -9.52 10.25 10.40
N PHE A 153 -9.51 8.98 10.81
CA PHE A 153 -10.39 7.91 10.31
C PHE A 153 -11.21 7.29 11.43
N GLN A 154 -12.13 8.06 12.00
CA GLN A 154 -12.95 7.63 13.16
C GLN A 154 -13.77 6.35 12.93
N ASN A 155 -14.08 6.03 11.66
CA ASN A 155 -14.85 4.84 11.30
C ASN A 155 -13.97 3.62 10.96
N ALA A 156 -12.65 3.79 10.88
CA ALA A 156 -11.73 2.70 10.57
C ALA A 156 -11.55 1.79 11.79
N PRO A 157 -11.24 0.50 11.60
CA PRO A 157 -11.07 -0.43 12.70
C PRO A 157 -9.89 -0.02 13.59
N LYS A 158 -10.01 -0.36 14.88
CA LYS A 158 -8.88 -0.22 15.79
C LYS A 158 -7.77 -1.18 15.35
N LEU A 159 -6.58 -0.63 15.15
CA LEU A 159 -5.40 -1.38 14.74
C LEU A 159 -4.93 -2.29 15.89
N ASN A 160 -4.54 -3.51 15.56
CA ASN A 160 -3.95 -4.46 16.49
C ASN A 160 -2.43 -4.47 16.28
N PHE A 161 -1.66 -4.05 17.27
CA PHE A 161 -0.22 -3.88 17.14
C PHE A 161 0.57 -4.89 17.97
N GLU A 162 1.62 -5.43 17.36
CA GLU A 162 2.68 -6.21 17.97
C GLU A 162 4.00 -5.42 17.81
N ILE A 163 4.55 -4.94 18.92
CA ILE A 163 5.80 -4.18 18.89
C ILE A 163 6.99 -5.12 18.75
N VAL A 164 7.86 -4.81 17.80
CA VAL A 164 9.10 -5.53 17.51
C VAL A 164 10.32 -4.62 17.59
N LYS A 165 11.48 -5.21 17.87
CA LYS A 165 12.78 -4.54 17.97
C LYS A 165 13.81 -5.18 17.05
N ASN A 166 14.92 -4.47 16.85
CA ASN A 166 16.07 -4.99 16.12
C ASN A 166 16.59 -6.31 16.73
N GLY A 167 16.88 -7.29 15.88
CA GLY A 167 17.35 -8.63 16.25
C GLY A 167 16.27 -9.54 16.83
N GLU A 168 15.03 -9.06 16.91
CA GLU A 168 13.93 -9.85 17.44
C GLU A 168 13.41 -10.83 16.39
N THR A 169 13.07 -12.04 16.84
CA THR A 169 12.42 -13.05 16.01
C THR A 169 11.01 -13.31 16.50
N ARG A 170 10.04 -13.35 15.59
CA ARG A 170 8.63 -13.64 15.88
C ARG A 170 8.10 -14.77 15.00
N GLN A 171 7.37 -15.70 15.62
CA GLN A 171 6.57 -16.67 14.88
C GLN A 171 5.27 -15.98 14.43
N LEU A 172 5.04 -15.90 13.13
CA LEU A 172 3.84 -15.25 12.57
C LEU A 172 2.71 -16.26 12.33
N SER A 173 3.06 -17.49 11.97
CA SER A 173 2.12 -18.57 11.67
C SER A 173 2.81 -19.94 11.79
N GLU A 174 2.23 -21.03 11.29
CA GLU A 174 2.91 -22.33 11.30
C GLU A 174 4.12 -22.33 10.36
N ASN A 175 3.98 -21.72 9.17
CA ASN A 175 4.99 -21.77 8.11
C ASN A 175 5.86 -20.51 8.01
N PHE A 176 5.47 -19.42 8.68
CA PHE A 176 6.21 -18.15 8.63
C PHE A 176 6.76 -17.76 10.00
N LYS A 177 8.06 -17.52 10.02
CA LYS A 177 8.78 -16.87 11.12
C LYS A 177 9.55 -15.69 10.55
N VAL A 178 9.64 -14.60 11.29
CA VAL A 178 10.33 -13.39 10.84
C VAL A 178 11.40 -12.98 11.84
N GLU A 179 12.56 -12.60 11.33
CA GLU A 179 13.59 -11.88 12.07
C GLU A 179 13.65 -10.43 11.58
N PHE A 180 13.72 -9.49 12.51
CA PHE A 180 13.79 -8.05 12.22
C PHE A 180 15.23 -7.56 12.37
N PHE A 181 15.67 -6.70 11.44
CA PHE A 181 16.98 -6.07 11.52
C PHE A 181 16.89 -4.57 11.23
N SER A 182 17.70 -3.75 11.91
CA SER A 182 17.70 -2.30 11.70
C SER A 182 18.29 -1.91 10.36
N THR A 183 17.65 -0.96 9.68
CA THR A 183 18.18 -0.30 8.49
C THR A 183 18.35 1.19 8.72
N ALA A 184 19.32 1.81 8.04
CA ALA A 184 19.45 3.26 8.03
C ALA A 184 18.53 3.85 6.95
N HIS A 185 17.75 4.87 7.32
CA HIS A 185 16.85 5.57 6.41
C HIS A 185 16.66 7.03 6.83
N THR A 186 15.85 7.81 6.12
CA THR A 186 15.53 9.21 6.46
C THR A 186 14.56 9.35 7.62
N ILE A 187 13.93 8.26 8.05
CA ILE A 187 13.12 8.19 9.26
C ILE A 187 13.76 7.23 10.28
N PRO A 188 13.73 7.54 11.59
CA PRO A 188 14.19 6.60 12.62
C PRO A 188 13.35 5.33 12.66
N ASP A 189 13.82 4.33 13.40
CA ASP A 189 13.12 3.06 13.64
C ASP A 189 12.73 2.30 12.35
N SER A 190 13.52 2.47 11.28
CA SER A 190 13.43 1.66 10.07
C SER A 190 13.94 0.25 10.30
N ILE A 191 13.19 -0.73 9.83
CA ILE A 191 13.52 -2.14 9.94
C ILE A 191 13.36 -2.87 8.60
N GLY A 192 14.30 -3.75 8.32
CA GLY A 192 14.16 -4.82 7.33
C GLY A 192 13.70 -6.12 7.99
N VAL A 193 13.32 -7.07 7.16
CA VAL A 193 12.86 -8.39 7.59
C VAL A 193 13.54 -9.52 6.84
N ILE A 194 13.84 -10.58 7.58
CA ILE A 194 14.21 -11.90 7.05
C ILE A 194 13.04 -12.82 7.35
N LEU A 195 12.30 -13.18 6.32
CA LEU A 195 11.14 -14.06 6.40
C LEU A 195 11.59 -15.50 6.15
N ASP A 196 11.58 -16.30 7.21
CA ASP A 196 11.78 -17.75 7.14
C ASP A 196 10.50 -18.39 6.60
N THR A 197 10.64 -19.08 5.48
CA THR A 197 9.57 -19.83 4.82
C THR A 197 9.98 -21.29 4.64
N PRO A 198 9.05 -22.20 4.31
CA PRO A 198 9.37 -23.61 4.08
C PRO A 198 10.34 -23.86 2.93
N VAL A 199 10.53 -22.88 2.03
CA VAL A 199 11.41 -23.01 0.85
C VAL A 199 12.74 -22.30 1.00
N GLY A 200 12.92 -21.54 2.09
CA GLY A 200 14.11 -20.72 2.32
C GLY A 200 13.81 -19.37 2.95
N LYS A 201 14.87 -18.58 3.12
CA LYS A 201 14.80 -17.23 3.69
C LYS A 201 14.56 -16.21 2.58
N MET A 202 13.61 -15.31 2.78
CA MET A 202 13.33 -14.17 1.91
C MET A 202 13.70 -12.89 2.65
N VAL A 203 14.56 -12.06 2.06
CA VAL A 203 15.00 -10.81 2.69
C VAL A 203 14.28 -9.63 2.04
N HIS A 204 13.65 -8.79 2.86
CA HIS A 204 13.08 -7.52 2.44
C HIS A 204 13.65 -6.41 3.32
N PRO A 205 14.63 -5.63 2.84
CA PRO A 205 15.29 -4.61 3.66
C PRO A 205 14.42 -3.38 3.95
N GLY A 206 13.25 -3.27 3.31
CA GLY A 206 12.53 -2.01 3.22
C GLY A 206 13.33 -0.99 2.41
N ASP A 207 13.01 0.29 2.60
CA ASP A 207 13.88 1.35 2.13
C ASP A 207 15.10 1.44 3.05
N PHE A 208 16.28 1.50 2.44
CA PHE A 208 17.50 1.64 3.18
C PHE A 208 18.51 2.48 2.41
N ARG A 209 19.44 3.06 3.16
CA ARG A 209 20.70 3.60 2.67
C ARG A 209 21.85 3.07 3.52
N ILE A 210 23.06 3.24 3.02
CA ILE A 210 24.27 3.04 3.81
C ILE A 210 24.71 4.42 4.28
N ASP A 211 24.77 4.61 5.61
CA ASP A 211 25.32 5.82 6.21
C ASP A 211 26.85 5.74 6.20
N TYR A 212 27.50 6.88 6.04
CA TYR A 212 28.96 6.99 6.05
C TYR A 212 29.38 7.96 7.15
N ASP A 213 30.49 7.67 7.82
CA ASP A 213 31.10 8.63 8.74
C ASP A 213 31.80 9.78 7.98
N ILE A 214 32.39 10.70 8.75
CA ILE A 214 33.11 11.87 8.23
C ILE A 214 34.34 11.45 7.39
N GLU A 215 34.90 10.28 7.66
CA GLU A 215 36.05 9.73 6.95
C GLU A 215 35.65 8.93 5.70
N GLY A 216 34.34 8.72 5.49
CA GLY A 216 33.80 7.99 4.35
C GLY A 216 33.74 6.48 4.55
N ASN A 217 33.87 5.97 5.79
CA ASN A 217 33.68 4.55 6.07
C ASN A 217 32.20 4.22 6.23
N PRO A 218 31.71 3.10 5.65
CA PRO A 218 30.32 2.70 5.79
C PRO A 218 30.03 2.27 7.24
N GLN A 219 28.90 2.72 7.75
CA GLN A 219 28.43 2.45 9.10
C GLN A 219 27.41 1.30 9.11
N ASN A 220 27.28 0.63 10.25
CA ASN A 220 26.30 -0.45 10.49
C ASN A 220 26.42 -1.64 9.51
N MET A 221 27.65 -1.99 9.10
CA MET A 221 27.89 -3.10 8.19
C MET A 221 27.62 -4.47 8.83
N ASP A 222 27.74 -4.59 10.15
CA ASP A 222 27.45 -5.83 10.91
C ASP A 222 26.05 -6.41 10.63
N THR A 223 25.08 -5.56 10.27
CA THR A 223 23.73 -5.98 9.89
C THR A 223 23.72 -6.80 8.60
N TRP A 224 24.60 -6.48 7.65
CA TRP A 224 24.61 -7.01 6.28
C TRP A 224 25.56 -8.20 6.09
N GLU A 225 26.40 -8.48 7.09
CA GLU A 225 27.34 -9.60 7.08
C GLU A 225 26.74 -10.91 7.63
N LYS A 226 25.47 -10.89 8.04
CA LYS A 226 24.71 -12.04 8.56
C LYS A 226 24.11 -12.90 7.45
#